data_AF-A0A934RF74-F1
#
_entry.id   AF-A0A934RF74-F1
#
_cell.length_a   1.000
_cell.length_b   1.000
_cell.length_c   1.000
_cell.angle_alpha   90.00
_cell.angle_beta   90.00
_cell.angle_gamma   90.00
#
_symmetry.space_group_name_H-M   'P 1'
#
loop_
_entity.id
_entity.type
_entity.pdbx_description
1 polymer ?
#
loop_
_entity_poly.entity_id
_entity_poly.type
_entity_poly.pdbx_seq_one_letter_code
_entity_poly.pdbx_strand_id
1 'polypeptide(L)'
;MAVDENPYAAPSVEPSNPAFLPQRRSFPDLRTKELKKLRNDSHSLRAMAVLLILGAIAAGLFLLPAPSIRLWIGVTLLMILNLGTAWALLSRPAWGRHLGFPTAVLMLFFIPVGTIFAPICMIALARGARLFGPQRFLHHELEAEWKYRHKLGIH
;
A
#
# COMPACT_ATOMS: atom_id res chain seq x y z
N MET A 1 16.83 30.18 46.67
CA MET A 1 17.32 30.22 45.27
C MET A 1 16.13 29.90 44.40
N ALA A 2 15.60 30.89 43.68
CA ALA A 2 14.41 30.71 42.84
C ALA A 2 14.79 29.87 41.62
N VAL A 3 13.99 28.84 41.33
CA VAL A 3 14.13 27.98 40.16
C VAL A 3 13.64 28.78 38.95
N ASP A 4 14.52 28.96 37.98
CA ASP A 4 14.26 29.67 36.73
C ASP A 4 13.36 28.80 35.83
N GLU A 5 12.04 28.88 36.03
CA GLU A 5 11.06 28.23 35.15
C GLU A 5 11.05 28.94 33.80
N ASN A 6 11.78 28.38 32.83
CA ASN A 6 11.79 28.86 31.46
C ASN A 6 10.34 28.87 30.88
N PRO A 7 9.75 30.05 30.61
CA PRO A 7 8.36 30.17 30.17
C PRO A 7 8.14 29.71 28.72
N TYR A 8 9.22 29.39 27.99
CA TYR A 8 9.19 28.83 26.64
C TYR A 8 9.55 27.34 26.60
N ALA A 9 9.64 26.66 27.74
CA ALA A 9 9.79 25.22 27.78
C ALA A 9 8.55 24.58 27.12
N ALA A 10 8.77 23.88 26.00
CA ALA A 10 7.71 23.10 25.37
C ALA A 10 7.15 22.12 26.42
N PRO A 11 5.82 21.95 26.53
CA PRO A 11 5.23 21.05 27.49
C PRO A 11 5.89 19.67 27.33
N SER A 12 6.50 19.15 28.39
CA SER A 12 6.94 17.77 28.44
C SER A 12 5.69 16.92 28.24
N VAL A 13 5.51 16.43 27.02
CA VAL A 13 4.43 15.51 26.69
C VAL A 13 4.75 14.20 27.41
N GLU A 14 4.38 14.10 28.67
CA GLU A 14 4.24 12.81 29.33
C GLU A 14 3.25 11.99 28.50
N PRO A 15 3.62 10.77 28.09
CA PRO A 15 2.70 9.88 27.38
C PRO A 15 1.72 9.27 28.40
N SER A 16 0.92 10.11 29.07
CA SER A 16 0.01 9.71 30.14
C SER A 16 -1.35 9.22 29.63
N ASN A 17 -1.49 8.96 28.33
CA ASN A 17 -2.72 8.39 27.79
C ASN A 17 -2.46 7.18 26.88
N PRO A 18 -2.40 5.95 27.44
CA PRO A 18 -2.25 4.73 26.64
C PRO A 18 -3.45 4.46 25.72
N ALA A 19 -4.57 5.17 25.89
CA ALA A 19 -5.77 5.02 25.07
C ALA A 19 -5.70 5.70 23.68
N PHE A 20 -4.75 6.62 23.47
CA PHE A 20 -4.59 7.36 22.20
C PHE A 20 -3.37 6.97 21.37
N LEU A 21 -2.55 6.03 21.86
CA LEU A 21 -1.57 5.38 21.00
C LEU A 21 -2.32 4.30 20.22
N PRO A 22 -2.50 4.44 18.88
CA PRO A 22 -3.08 3.35 18.09
C PRO A 22 -2.28 2.11 18.43
N GLN A 23 -2.94 1.08 18.99
CA GLN A 23 -2.34 -0.14 19.57
C GLN A 23 -1.02 -0.43 18.88
N ARG A 24 0.07 0.03 19.50
CA ARG A 24 1.35 0.06 18.83
C ARG A 24 1.78 -1.39 18.79
N ARG A 25 1.60 -2.07 17.67
CA ARG A 25 2.46 -3.20 17.34
C ARG A 25 3.84 -2.60 17.23
N SER A 26 4.54 -2.55 18.36
CA SER A 26 5.99 -2.49 18.36
C SER A 26 6.41 -3.58 17.39
N PHE A 27 7.26 -3.23 16.44
CA PHE A 27 7.87 -4.19 15.53
C PHE A 27 9.26 -4.53 16.07
N PRO A 28 9.40 -5.14 17.27
CA PRO A 28 10.70 -5.33 17.90
C PRO A 28 11.61 -6.19 17.03
N ASP A 29 11.03 -7.11 16.24
CA ASP A 29 11.77 -8.06 15.42
C ASP A 29 12.17 -7.53 14.03
N LEU A 30 11.63 -6.38 13.62
CA LEU A 30 11.90 -5.81 12.29
C LEU A 30 13.07 -4.83 12.34
N ARG A 31 14.16 -5.16 11.63
CA ARG A 31 15.27 -4.23 11.39
C ARG A 31 14.79 -3.03 10.60
N THR A 32 15.38 -1.86 10.84
CA THR A 32 14.98 -0.58 10.20
C THR A 32 15.06 -0.63 8.67
N LYS A 33 16.03 -1.37 8.11
CA LYS A 33 16.13 -1.62 6.65
C LYS A 33 14.94 -2.41 6.11
N GLU A 34 14.46 -3.41 6.85
CA GLU A 34 13.28 -4.20 6.48
C GLU A 34 12.00 -3.36 6.57
N LEU A 35 11.88 -2.53 7.60
CA LEU A 35 10.78 -1.59 7.75
C LEU A 35 10.69 -0.62 6.56
N LYS A 36 11.82 -0.04 6.14
CA LYS A 36 11.88 0.83 4.94
C LYS A 36 11.40 0.10 3.69
N LYS A 37 11.86 -1.14 3.51
CA LYS A 37 11.52 -1.98 2.36
C LYS A 37 10.02 -2.33 2.35
N LEU A 38 9.47 -2.80 3.47
CA LEU A 38 8.04 -3.09 3.64
C LEU A 38 7.17 -1.85 3.40
N ARG A 39 7.60 -0.68 3.86
CA ARG A 39 6.89 0.59 3.62
C ARG A 39 6.89 0.94 2.12
N ASN A 40 8.03 0.82 1.45
CA ASN A 40 8.10 1.07 0.01
C ASN A 40 7.27 0.06 -0.78
N ASP A 41 7.34 -1.24 -0.44
CA ASP A 41 6.51 -2.28 -1.06
C ASP A 41 5.01 -1.97 -0.85
N SER A 42 4.63 -1.49 0.34
CA SER A 42 3.27 -1.02 0.62
C SER A 42 2.84 0.16 -0.24
N HIS A 43 3.73 1.10 -0.56
CA HIS A 43 3.41 2.19 -1.50
C HIS A 43 3.24 1.67 -2.93
N SER A 44 4.13 0.80 -3.39
CA SER A 44 4.05 0.19 -4.72
C SER A 44 2.73 -0.56 -4.91
N LEU A 45 2.25 -1.31 -3.91
CA LEU A 45 0.95 -1.99 -3.98
C LEU A 45 -0.23 -1.02 -4.05
N ARG A 46 -0.19 0.11 -3.32
CA ARG A 46 -1.23 1.14 -3.41
C ARG A 46 -1.20 1.86 -4.75
N ALA A 47 0.00 2.16 -5.28
CA ALA A 47 0.16 2.73 -6.61
C ALA A 47 -0.41 1.79 -7.68
N MET A 48 -0.15 0.48 -7.56
CA MET A 48 -0.75 -0.53 -8.43
C MET A 48 -2.28 -0.49 -8.38
N ALA A 49 -2.87 -0.46 -7.17
CA ALA A 49 -4.32 -0.40 -7.03
C ALA A 49 -4.92 0.85 -7.70
N VAL A 50 -4.27 2.00 -7.56
CA VAL A 50 -4.68 3.25 -8.25
C VAL A 50 -4.57 3.10 -9.76
N LEU A 51 -3.47 2.54 -10.28
CA LEU A 51 -3.30 2.30 -11.71
C LEU A 51 -4.37 1.35 -12.28
N LEU A 52 -4.75 0.32 -11.53
CA LEU A 52 -5.82 -0.59 -11.92
C LEU A 52 -7.19 0.10 -11.95
N ILE A 53 -7.47 0.99 -11.00
CA ILE A 53 -8.68 1.81 -11.00
C ILE A 53 -8.70 2.74 -12.21
N LEU A 54 -7.60 3.44 -12.49
CA LEU A 54 -7.47 4.29 -13.67
C LEU A 54 -7.63 3.48 -14.97
N GLY A 55 -7.04 2.28 -15.04
CA GLY A 55 -7.20 1.37 -16.16
C GLY A 55 -8.65 0.93 -16.36
N ALA A 56 -9.39 0.65 -15.27
CA ALA A 56 -10.81 0.33 -15.35
C ALA A 56 -11.66 1.52 -15.85
N ILE A 57 -11.36 2.74 -15.40
CA ILE A 57 -12.03 3.96 -15.89
C ILE A 57 -11.75 4.17 -17.38
N ALA A 58 -10.48 4.07 -17.80
CA ALA A 58 -10.09 4.21 -19.20
C ALA A 58 -10.76 3.15 -20.09
N ALA A 59 -10.84 1.90 -19.61
CA ALA A 59 -11.55 0.81 -20.28
C ALA A 59 -13.05 1.09 -20.41
N GLY A 60 -13.68 1.64 -19.37
CA GLY A 60 -15.09 2.07 -19.42
C GLY A 60 -15.35 3.20 -20.40
N LEU A 61 -14.45 4.18 -20.50
CA LEU A 61 -14.56 5.25 -21.51
C LEU A 61 -14.42 4.70 -22.93
N PHE A 62 -13.56 3.71 -23.13
CA PHE A 62 -13.38 3.04 -24.42
C PHE A 62 -14.61 2.21 -24.85
N LEU A 63 -15.47 1.82 -23.91
CA LEU A 63 -16.71 1.10 -24.18
C LEU A 63 -17.82 1.97 -24.76
N LEU A 64 -17.85 3.27 -24.46
CA LEU A 64 -18.92 4.18 -24.90
C LEU A 64 -19.17 4.15 -26.42
N PRO A 65 -18.14 4.12 -27.29
CA PRO A 65 -18.35 4.00 -28.74
C PRO A 65 -18.40 2.56 -29.27
N ALA A 66 -18.32 1.52 -28.42
CA ALA A 66 -18.09 0.15 -28.89
C ALA A 66 -19.34 -0.47 -29.56
N PRO A 67 -19.28 -0.89 -30.84
CA PRO A 67 -20.46 -1.36 -31.58
C PRO A 67 -20.77 -2.86 -31.38
N SER A 68 -19.93 -3.62 -30.67
CA SER A 68 -20.06 -5.08 -30.58
C SER A 68 -20.24 -5.58 -29.15
N ILE A 69 -21.26 -6.42 -28.93
CA ILE A 69 -21.55 -6.99 -27.61
C ILE A 69 -20.40 -7.87 -27.06
N ARG A 70 -19.60 -8.47 -27.94
CA ARG A 70 -18.42 -9.25 -27.54
C ARG A 70 -17.34 -8.36 -26.92
N LEU A 71 -17.12 -7.16 -27.47
CA LEU A 71 -16.22 -6.16 -26.87
C LEU A 71 -16.77 -5.68 -25.52
N TRP A 72 -18.08 -5.47 -25.42
CA TRP A 72 -18.73 -5.14 -24.14
C TRP A 72 -18.43 -6.17 -23.06
N ILE A 73 -18.69 -7.45 -23.33
CA ILE A 73 -18.42 -8.53 -22.37
C ILE A 73 -16.93 -8.57 -21.99
N GLY A 74 -16.03 -8.53 -22.97
CA GLY A 74 -14.58 -8.61 -22.72
C GLY A 74 -14.06 -7.46 -21.86
N VAL A 75 -14.45 -6.23 -22.16
CA VAL A 75 -13.98 -5.06 -21.41
C VAL A 75 -14.67 -4.97 -20.04
N THR A 76 -15.94 -5.34 -19.91
CA THR A 76 -16.60 -5.43 -18.59
C THR A 76 -15.92 -6.46 -17.69
N LEU A 77 -15.57 -7.64 -18.22
CA LEU A 77 -14.81 -8.65 -17.46
C LEU A 77 -13.45 -8.11 -17.02
N LEU A 78 -12.74 -7.39 -17.90
CA LEU A 78 -11.46 -6.75 -17.57
C LEU A 78 -11.62 -5.67 -16.49
N MET A 79 -12.68 -4.86 -16.54
CA MET A 79 -13.00 -3.88 -15.50
C MET A 79 -13.25 -4.55 -14.15
N ILE A 80 -14.07 -5.61 -14.12
CA ILE A 80 -14.37 -6.37 -12.90
C ILE A 80 -13.07 -6.95 -12.33
N LEU A 81 -12.20 -7.53 -13.17
CA LEU A 81 -10.91 -8.07 -12.75
C LEU A 81 -10.01 -6.96 -12.17
N ASN A 82 -9.89 -5.81 -12.83
CA ASN A 82 -9.07 -4.69 -12.36
C ASN A 82 -9.56 -4.13 -11.02
N LEU A 83 -10.87 -3.91 -10.88
CA LEU A 83 -11.47 -3.40 -9.66
C LEU A 83 -11.40 -4.42 -8.52
N GLY A 84 -11.65 -5.70 -8.80
CA GLY A 84 -11.50 -6.79 -7.85
C GLY A 84 -10.06 -6.94 -7.36
N THR A 85 -9.09 -6.82 -8.28
CA THR A 85 -7.66 -6.80 -7.93
C THR A 85 -7.31 -5.59 -7.09
N ALA A 86 -7.73 -4.38 -7.50
CA ALA A 86 -7.45 -3.15 -6.75
C ALA A 86 -8.01 -3.23 -5.33
N TRP A 87 -9.25 -3.70 -5.19
CA TRP A 87 -9.87 -3.94 -3.89
C TRP A 87 -9.07 -4.97 -3.07
N ALA A 88 -8.69 -6.09 -3.65
CA ALA A 88 -7.87 -7.09 -2.97
C ALA A 88 -6.50 -6.53 -2.52
N LEU A 89 -5.85 -5.68 -3.32
CA LEU A 89 -4.58 -5.06 -2.96
C LEU A 89 -4.72 -4.03 -1.81
N LEU A 90 -5.85 -3.33 -1.74
CA LEU A 90 -6.14 -2.35 -0.70
C LEU A 90 -6.62 -3.00 0.60
N SER A 91 -7.57 -3.94 0.50
CA SER A 91 -8.11 -4.70 1.63
C SER A 91 -7.15 -5.76 2.15
N ARG A 92 -6.11 -6.12 1.38
CA ARG A 92 -5.03 -7.03 1.77
C ARG A 92 -5.50 -8.38 2.35
N PRO A 93 -6.47 -9.09 1.74
CA PRO A 93 -6.78 -10.45 2.14
C PRO A 93 -5.63 -11.39 1.75
N ALA A 94 -5.50 -12.55 2.41
CA ALA A 94 -4.42 -13.50 2.13
C ALA A 94 -4.36 -13.93 0.65
N TRP A 95 -5.52 -14.09 0.02
CA TRP A 95 -5.64 -14.45 -1.39
C TRP A 95 -5.34 -13.30 -2.36
N GLY A 96 -5.34 -12.05 -1.89
CA GLY A 96 -5.13 -10.87 -2.74
C GLY A 96 -3.76 -10.87 -3.43
N ARG A 97 -2.76 -11.49 -2.82
CA ARG A 97 -1.44 -11.68 -3.43
C ARG A 97 -1.50 -12.61 -4.65
N HIS A 98 -2.25 -13.70 -4.56
CA HIS A 98 -2.38 -14.68 -5.63
C HIS A 98 -3.14 -14.10 -6.83
N LEU A 99 -4.05 -13.16 -6.59
CA LEU A 99 -4.77 -12.46 -7.64
C LEU A 99 -3.94 -11.29 -8.22
N GLY A 100 -3.14 -10.62 -7.40
CA GLY A 100 -2.25 -9.53 -7.84
C GLY A 100 -1.14 -9.97 -8.79
N PHE A 101 -0.58 -11.18 -8.64
CA PHE A 101 0.49 -11.68 -9.51
C PHE A 101 0.06 -11.84 -10.98
N PRO A 102 -1.00 -12.61 -11.30
CA PRO A 102 -1.52 -12.72 -12.66
C PRO A 102 -1.89 -11.37 -13.24
N THR A 103 -2.53 -10.50 -12.47
CA THR A 103 -2.90 -9.16 -12.94
C THR A 103 -1.67 -8.31 -13.26
N ALA A 104 -0.60 -8.38 -12.46
CA ALA A 104 0.67 -7.72 -12.76
C ALA A 104 1.31 -8.29 -14.04
N VAL A 105 1.23 -9.60 -14.27
CA VAL A 105 1.72 -10.24 -15.51
C VAL A 105 0.91 -9.77 -16.72
N LEU A 106 -0.41 -9.71 -16.61
CA LEU A 106 -1.25 -9.16 -17.69
C LEU A 106 -0.95 -7.69 -17.96
N MET A 107 -0.57 -6.93 -16.94
CA MET A 107 -0.21 -5.53 -17.08
C MET A 107 1.06 -5.33 -17.92
N LEU A 108 1.99 -6.29 -17.99
CA LEU A 108 3.20 -6.19 -18.84
C LEU A 108 2.87 -5.97 -20.33
N PHE A 109 1.72 -6.43 -20.80
CA PHE A 109 1.32 -6.26 -22.20
C PHE A 109 0.88 -4.83 -22.54
N PHE A 110 0.69 -3.97 -21.53
CA PHE A 110 0.29 -2.57 -21.71
C PHE A 110 1.52 -1.64 -21.77
N ILE A 111 2.10 -1.48 -22.95
CA ILE A 111 3.30 -0.64 -23.17
C ILE A 111 2.91 0.85 -23.24
N PRO A 112 3.67 1.78 -22.64
CA PRO A 112 4.88 1.59 -21.83
C PRO A 112 4.63 1.56 -20.31
N VAL A 113 3.43 1.92 -19.85
CA VAL A 113 3.15 2.08 -18.42
C VAL A 113 3.27 0.74 -17.68
N GLY A 114 2.68 -0.31 -18.24
CA GLY A 114 2.68 -1.64 -17.67
C GLY A 114 4.06 -2.27 -17.55
N THR A 115 4.94 -2.07 -18.52
CA THR A 115 6.31 -2.65 -18.49
C THR A 115 7.20 -2.03 -17.41
N ILE A 116 6.96 -0.77 -17.03
CA ILE A 116 7.70 -0.10 -15.95
C ILE A 116 7.11 -0.48 -14.59
N PHE A 117 5.79 -0.40 -14.43
CA PHE A 117 5.15 -0.58 -13.13
C PHE A 117 4.97 -2.05 -12.74
N ALA A 118 4.72 -2.96 -13.69
CA ALA A 118 4.47 -4.36 -13.39
C ALA A 118 5.65 -5.07 -12.69
N PRO A 119 6.92 -4.92 -13.12
CA PRO A 119 8.05 -5.53 -12.41
C PRO A 119 8.18 -5.04 -10.97
N ILE A 120 8.00 -3.74 -10.73
CA ILE A 120 8.04 -3.15 -9.39
C ILE A 120 6.94 -3.76 -8.51
N CYS A 121 5.73 -3.89 -9.07
CA CYS A 121 4.59 -4.48 -8.36
C CYS A 121 4.77 -5.97 -8.09
N MET A 122 5.32 -6.74 -9.03
CA MET A 122 5.64 -8.16 -8.83
C MET A 122 6.68 -8.35 -7.73
N ILE A 123 7.73 -7.52 -7.70
CA ILE A 123 8.74 -7.54 -6.64
C ILE A 123 8.11 -7.18 -5.28
N ALA A 124 7.24 -6.17 -5.24
CA ALA A 124 6.51 -5.77 -4.04
C ALA A 124 5.54 -6.86 -3.55
N LEU A 125 4.86 -7.58 -4.46
CA LEU A 125 4.01 -8.72 -4.14
C LEU A 125 4.81 -9.91 -3.60
N ALA A 126 5.98 -10.19 -4.19
CA ALA A 126 6.87 -11.26 -3.74
C ALA A 126 7.41 -11.01 -2.32
N ARG A 127 7.89 -9.78 -2.07
CA ARG A 127 8.53 -9.38 -0.79
C ARG A 127 7.53 -9.02 0.29
N GLY A 128 6.39 -8.46 -0.12
CA GLY A 128 5.32 -7.98 0.74
C GLY A 128 4.40 -9.07 1.25
N ALA A 129 4.82 -10.34 1.35
CA ALA A 129 3.97 -11.42 1.86
C ALA A 129 3.37 -11.08 3.24
N ARG A 130 4.16 -10.40 4.10
CA ARG A 130 3.73 -9.92 5.42
C ARG A 130 2.71 -8.76 5.39
N LEU A 131 2.48 -8.17 4.21
CA LEU A 131 1.46 -7.13 4.01
C LEU A 131 0.07 -7.73 3.75
N PHE A 132 -0.06 -9.05 3.53
CA PHE A 132 -1.33 -9.72 3.25
C PHE A 132 -1.70 -10.70 4.37
N GLY A 133 -3.00 -10.86 4.62
CA GLY A 133 -3.53 -11.87 5.57
C GLY A 133 -3.99 -11.30 6.92
N PRO A 134 -4.33 -12.19 7.87
CA PRO A 134 -4.99 -11.81 9.14
C PRO A 134 -4.06 -11.03 10.09
N GLN A 135 -2.74 -11.19 9.95
CA GLN A 135 -1.73 -10.44 10.71
C GLN A 135 -1.00 -9.40 9.84
N ARG A 136 -1.68 -8.85 8.82
CA ARG A 136 -1.08 -7.86 7.91
C ARG A 136 -0.56 -6.63 8.65
N PHE A 137 0.57 -6.11 8.19
CA PHE A 137 1.03 -4.77 8.57
C PHE A 137 0.28 -3.71 7.78
N LEU A 138 -0.36 -2.77 8.48
CA LEU A 138 -1.06 -1.66 7.84
C LEU A 138 -0.06 -0.56 7.50
N HIS A 139 -0.35 0.18 6.43
CA HIS A 139 0.56 1.22 5.96
C HIS A 139 0.78 2.34 6.99
N HIS A 140 -0.28 2.75 7.69
CA HIS A 140 -0.19 3.81 8.71
C HIS A 140 0.68 3.37 9.90
N GLU A 141 0.65 2.09 10.27
CA GLU A 141 1.50 1.53 11.32
C GLU A 141 2.98 1.55 10.91
N LEU A 142 3.27 1.15 9.66
CA LEU A 142 4.63 1.18 9.10
C LEU A 142 5.19 2.61 9.02
N GLU A 143 4.35 3.57 8.65
CA GLU A 143 4.75 4.98 8.55
C GLU A 143 4.95 5.62 9.93
N ALA A 144 4.09 5.31 10.90
CA ALA A 144 4.22 5.77 12.28
C ALA A 144 5.52 5.24 12.92
N GLU A 145 5.82 3.95 12.73
CA GLU A 145 7.07 3.37 13.21
C GLU A 145 8.31 3.99 12.55
N TRP A 146 8.25 4.22 11.22
CA TRP A 146 9.37 4.85 10.51
C TRP A 146 9.64 6.26 11.05
N LYS A 147 8.59 7.07 11.22
CA LYS A 147 8.72 8.43 11.77
C LYS A 147 9.29 8.40 13.20
N TYR A 148 8.88 7.42 14.01
CA TYR A 148 9.39 7.25 15.37
C TYR A 148 10.88 6.90 15.41
N ARG A 149 11.32 5.89 14.65
CA ARG A 149 12.74 5.50 14.59
C ARG A 149 13.62 6.63 14.05
N HIS A 150 13.11 7.38 13.08
CA HIS A 150 13.81 8.53 12.54
C HIS A 150 13.95 9.67 13.55
N LYS A 151 12.91 9.94 14.36
CA LYS A 151 12.98 10.92 15.46
C LYS A 151 13.98 10.53 16.56
N LEU A 152 14.18 9.23 16.78
CA LEU A 152 15.13 8.69 17.76
C LEU A 152 16.54 8.46 17.21
N GLY A 153 16.80 8.71 15.92
CA GLY A 153 18.10 8.46 15.29
C GLY A 153 18.47 6.96 15.18
N ILE A 154 17.48 6.06 15.28
CA ILE A 154 17.69 4.61 15.21
C ILE A 154 17.64 4.21 13.72
N HIS A 155 18.80 3.82 13.17
CA HIS A 155 18.97 3.46 11.76
C HIS A 155 18.88 1.95 11.47
#